data_AF-A0A8X6NVH5-F1
#
_entry.id   AF-A0A8X6NVH5-F1
#
_cell.length_a   1.000
_cell.length_b   1.000
_cell.length_c   1.000
_cell.angle_alpha   90.00
_cell.angle_beta   90.00
_cell.angle_gamma   90.00
#
_symmetry.space_group_name_H-M   'P 1'
#
loop_
_entity.id
_entity.type
_entity.pdbx_description
1 polymer ?
#
loop_
_entity_poly.entity_id
_entity_poly.type
_entity_poly.pdbx_seq_one_letter_code
_entity_poly.pdbx_strand_id
1 'polypeptide(L)'
;MYLWIEDNIRGGICYVGKRYSCCNNRFVPETYDAKREETYIIAVDANNLYEYTMTQSLPISNFKFLTASEIKDFNVFNLSANDEVGYFLEVDLLYPPELHDLHDFPLAPDHTVIQFDMLSRYQKKN
;
A
#
# COMPACT_ATOMS: atom_id res chain seq x y z
N MET A 1 8.70 -1.41 -23.08
CA MET A 1 8.01 -0.42 -22.24
C MET A 1 6.56 -0.80 -22.00
N TYR A 2 5.72 -1.02 -23.02
CA TYR A 2 4.33 -1.49 -22.80
C TYR A 2 4.24 -2.72 -21.88
N LEU A 3 4.93 -3.82 -22.23
CA LEU A 3 4.97 -5.03 -21.38
C LEU A 3 5.52 -4.76 -19.98
N TRP A 4 6.54 -3.92 -19.88
CA TRP A 4 7.11 -3.53 -18.58
C TRP A 4 6.08 -2.79 -17.71
N ILE A 5 5.22 -1.94 -18.29
CA ILE A 5 4.14 -1.29 -17.55
C ILE A 5 3.07 -2.32 -17.16
N GLU A 6 2.62 -3.16 -18.09
CA GLU A 6 1.62 -4.22 -17.85
C GLU A 6 2.03 -5.16 -16.71
N ASP A 7 3.28 -5.62 -16.71
CA ASP A 7 3.83 -6.51 -15.69
C ASP A 7 3.88 -5.86 -14.29
N ASN A 8 3.79 -4.53 -14.22
CA ASN A 8 3.77 -3.74 -12.99
C ASN A 8 2.36 -3.27 -12.58
N ILE A 9 1.31 -3.57 -13.34
CA ILE A 9 -0.06 -3.30 -12.94
C ILE A 9 -0.43 -4.19 -11.74
N ARG A 10 -1.02 -3.58 -10.71
CA ARG A 10 -1.50 -4.28 -9.49
C ARG A 10 -2.97 -3.92 -9.25
N GLY A 11 -3.68 -4.85 -8.61
CA GLY A 11 -5.06 -4.63 -8.18
C GLY A 11 -5.16 -3.86 -6.86
N GLY A 12 -6.35 -3.86 -6.28
CA GLY A 12 -6.59 -3.27 -4.96
C GLY A 12 -5.77 -3.95 -3.86
N ILE A 13 -5.35 -3.16 -2.88
CA ILE A 13 -4.64 -3.66 -1.70
C ILE A 13 -5.66 -4.29 -0.75
N CYS A 14 -5.48 -5.58 -0.45
CA CYS A 14 -6.24 -6.29 0.58
C CYS A 14 -5.28 -6.75 1.67
N TYR A 15 -5.43 -6.21 2.88
CA TYR A 15 -4.49 -6.42 3.97
C TYR A 15 -5.18 -6.45 5.34
N VAL A 16 -4.68 -7.30 6.23
CA VAL A 16 -5.13 -7.40 7.63
C VAL A 16 -3.90 -7.38 8.55
N GLY A 17 -3.52 -6.20 9.03
CA GLY A 17 -2.39 -6.04 9.96
C GLY A 17 -2.71 -6.50 11.38
N LYS A 18 -3.93 -6.20 11.85
CA LYS A 18 -4.43 -6.64 13.16
C LYS A 18 -5.61 -7.59 12.98
N ARG A 19 -5.40 -8.87 13.31
CA ARG A 19 -6.41 -9.94 13.11
C ARG A 19 -7.64 -9.80 14.00
N TYR A 20 -7.50 -9.19 15.16
CA TYR A 20 -8.59 -9.03 16.11
C TYR A 20 -8.46 -7.70 16.85
N SER A 21 -9.55 -6.94 16.82
CA SER A 21 -9.74 -5.71 17.60
C SER A 21 -11.12 -5.75 18.22
N CYS A 22 -11.21 -5.36 19.48
CA CYS A 22 -12.47 -5.15 20.18
C CYS A 22 -12.47 -3.75 20.78
N CYS A 23 -13.64 -3.14 20.89
CA CYS A 23 -13.82 -1.86 21.54
C CYS A 23 -14.82 -1.96 22.69
N ASN A 24 -14.67 -1.09 23.68
CA ASN A 24 -15.59 -0.95 24.81
C ASN A 24 -16.61 0.12 24.46
N ASN A 25 -17.68 -0.27 23.79
CA ASN A 25 -18.67 0.65 23.23
C ASN A 25 -19.97 0.59 24.02
N ARG A 26 -20.43 1.72 24.58
CA ARG A 26 -21.67 1.77 25.40
C ARG A 26 -22.94 1.37 24.63
N PHE A 27 -22.91 1.45 23.30
CA PHE A 27 -24.03 1.06 22.44
C PHE A 27 -24.10 -0.45 22.19
N VAL A 28 -23.15 -1.24 22.73
CA VAL A 28 -23.16 -2.72 22.69
C VAL A 28 -23.18 -3.25 24.14
N PRO A 29 -24.36 -3.24 24.80
CA PRO A 29 -24.47 -3.48 26.24
C PRO A 29 -23.96 -4.84 26.70
N GLU A 30 -23.99 -5.85 25.84
CA GLU A 30 -23.58 -7.23 26.14
C GLU A 30 -22.10 -7.34 26.51
N THR A 31 -21.26 -6.42 26.00
CA THR A 31 -19.81 -6.44 26.16
C THR A 31 -19.23 -5.18 26.82
N TYR A 32 -20.08 -4.21 27.14
CA TYR A 32 -19.66 -2.93 27.72
C TYR A 32 -19.29 -3.05 29.20
N ASP A 33 -18.18 -2.41 29.58
CA ASP A 33 -17.71 -2.29 30.96
C ASP A 33 -17.51 -0.82 31.31
N ALA A 34 -18.34 -0.30 32.23
CA ALA A 34 -18.29 1.07 32.71
C ALA A 34 -17.02 1.41 33.50
N LYS A 35 -16.21 0.41 33.89
CA LYS A 35 -14.92 0.62 34.56
C LYS A 35 -13.77 0.82 33.57
N ARG A 36 -13.99 0.57 32.29
CA ARG A 36 -12.98 0.70 31.23
C ARG A 36 -13.25 1.94 30.40
N GLU A 37 -12.20 2.48 29.81
CA GLU A 37 -12.31 3.59 28.86
C GLU A 37 -13.24 3.21 27.70
N GLU A 38 -14.11 4.14 27.30
CA GLU A 38 -14.99 3.96 26.17
C GLU A 38 -14.19 4.10 24.86
N THR A 39 -14.30 3.10 23.98
CA THR A 39 -13.57 3.07 22.70
C THR A 39 -14.50 2.65 21.57
N TYR A 40 -14.13 3.01 20.34
CA TYR A 40 -14.92 2.76 19.14
C TYR A 40 -14.05 2.24 18.01
N ILE A 41 -14.64 1.46 17.11
CA ILE A 41 -14.03 1.07 15.83
C ILE A 41 -14.79 1.83 14.74
N ILE A 42 -14.06 2.53 13.88
CA ILE A 42 -14.62 3.21 12.72
C ILE A 42 -14.39 2.36 11.48
N ALA A 43 -15.43 2.21 10.66
CA ALA A 43 -15.33 1.72 9.30
C ALA A 43 -15.41 2.92 8.36
N VAL A 44 -14.37 3.12 7.55
CA VAL A 44 -14.31 4.18 6.55
C VAL A 44 -14.32 3.55 5.16
N ASP A 45 -15.05 4.15 4.24
CA ASP A 45 -15.11 3.73 2.85
C ASP A 45 -15.01 4.96 1.95
N ALA A 46 -14.23 4.84 0.87
CA ALA A 46 -14.05 5.91 -0.09
C ALA A 46 -15.10 5.76 -1.19
N ASN A 47 -16.03 6.72 -1.25
CA ASN A 47 -16.99 6.80 -2.35
C ASN A 47 -16.26 6.98 -3.68
N ASN A 48 -16.35 5.97 -4.55
CA ASN A 48 -15.85 6.02 -5.92
C ASN A 48 -14.32 6.28 -6.04
N LEU A 49 -13.54 5.49 -5.30
CA LEU A 49 -12.07 5.60 -5.21
C LEU A 49 -11.35 5.74 -6.57
N TYR A 50 -11.72 4.91 -7.56
CA TYR A 50 -11.06 4.93 -8.87
C TYR A 50 -11.39 6.20 -9.66
N GLU A 51 -12.64 6.66 -9.67
CA GLU A 51 -12.99 7.91 -10.36
C GLU A 51 -12.29 9.10 -9.73
N TYR A 52 -12.21 9.16 -8.40
CA TYR A 52 -11.41 10.18 -7.72
C TYR A 52 -9.95 10.14 -8.19
N THR A 53 -9.35 8.95 -8.27
CA THR A 53 -7.97 8.78 -8.75
C THR A 53 -7.82 9.23 -10.21
N MET A 54 -8.85 9.03 -11.05
CA MET A 54 -8.86 9.50 -12.43
C MET A 54 -8.93 11.02 -12.58
N THR A 55 -9.27 11.76 -11.52
CA THR A 55 -9.19 13.24 -11.52
C THR A 55 -7.79 13.77 -11.19
N GLN A 56 -6.86 12.89 -10.81
CA GLN A 56 -5.48 13.26 -10.48
C GLN A 56 -4.59 13.26 -11.73
N SER A 57 -3.35 13.75 -11.62
CA SER A 57 -2.36 13.70 -12.71
C SER A 57 -2.05 12.25 -13.09
N LEU A 58 -2.36 11.88 -14.33
CA LEU A 58 -2.12 10.55 -14.88
C LEU A 58 -1.13 10.58 -16.05
N PRO A 59 -0.28 9.55 -16.22
CA PRO A 59 0.61 9.47 -17.36
C PRO A 59 -0.19 9.16 -18.64
N ILE A 60 -0.11 10.05 -19.63
CA ILE A 60 -0.92 9.96 -20.87
C ILE A 60 -0.12 9.63 -22.12
N SER A 61 1.15 10.08 -22.23
CA SER A 61 1.92 9.98 -23.46
C SER A 61 3.41 10.25 -23.24
N ASN A 62 4.21 10.27 -24.32
CA ASN A 62 5.64 10.61 -24.34
C ASN A 62 6.52 9.75 -23.45
N PHE A 63 6.10 8.51 -23.22
CA PHE A 63 6.87 7.53 -22.48
C PHE A 63 8.22 7.29 -23.19
N LYS A 64 9.31 7.42 -22.44
CA LYS A 64 10.68 7.13 -22.89
C LYS A 64 11.51 6.61 -21.73
N PHE A 65 12.49 5.77 -22.03
CA PHE A 65 13.55 5.49 -21.06
C PHE A 65 14.51 6.68 -21.01
N LEU A 66 14.97 6.99 -19.81
CA LEU A 66 16.04 7.97 -19.61
C LEU A 66 17.37 7.39 -20.09
N THR A 67 18.21 8.25 -20.64
CA THR A 67 19.61 7.94 -20.96
C THR A 67 20.44 7.79 -19.68
N ALA A 68 21.59 7.13 -19.78
CA ALA A 68 22.50 6.97 -18.63
C ALA A 68 22.93 8.32 -18.01
N SER A 69 23.03 9.38 -18.82
CA SER A 69 23.35 10.73 -18.30
C SER A 69 22.17 11.33 -17.54
N GLU A 70 20.95 11.25 -18.09
CA GLU A 70 19.74 11.74 -17.41
C GLU A 70 19.51 10.99 -16.08
N ILE A 71 19.78 9.68 -16.02
CA ILE A 71 19.68 8.89 -14.79
C ILE A 71 20.71 9.34 -13.76
N LYS A 72 21.94 9.66 -14.18
CA LYS A 72 23.00 10.10 -13.26
C LYS A 72 22.66 11.43 -12.58
N ASP A 73 21.97 12.31 -13.29
CA ASP A 73 21.56 13.62 -12.78
C ASP A 73 20.16 13.60 -12.14
N PHE A 74 19.49 12.43 -12.12
CA PHE A 74 18.16 12.27 -11.56
C PHE A 74 18.19 12.28 -10.03
N ASN A 75 17.29 13.05 -9.43
CA ASN A 75 17.08 13.08 -7.99
C ASN A 75 15.58 13.03 -7.67
N VAL A 76 15.12 11.89 -7.13
CA VAL A 76 13.72 11.65 -6.77
C VAL A 76 13.17 12.67 -5.76
N PHE A 77 14.03 13.23 -4.89
CA PHE A 77 13.61 14.17 -3.85
C PHE A 77 13.28 15.57 -4.38
N ASN A 78 13.59 15.84 -5.66
CA ASN A 78 13.27 17.10 -6.31
C ASN A 78 11.91 17.08 -7.02
N LEU A 79 11.22 15.93 -7.04
CA LEU A 79 9.95 15.76 -7.74
C LEU A 79 8.77 16.27 -6.90
N SER A 80 7.73 16.74 -7.59
CA SER A 80 6.45 17.14 -7.03
C SER A 80 5.32 16.28 -7.61
N ALA A 81 4.29 16.03 -6.81
CA ALA A 81 3.09 15.32 -7.25
C ALA A 81 2.33 16.05 -8.38
N ASN A 82 2.60 17.34 -8.57
CA ASN A 82 1.95 18.18 -9.58
C ASN A 82 2.84 18.47 -10.79
N ASP A 83 3.99 17.79 -10.92
CA ASP A 83 4.86 17.96 -12.07
C ASP A 83 4.18 17.45 -13.35
N GLU A 84 4.49 18.10 -14.48
CA GLU A 84 3.98 17.70 -15.81
C GLU A 84 4.54 16.34 -16.25
N VAL A 85 5.72 15.97 -15.75
CA VAL A 85 6.42 14.73 -16.11
C VAL A 85 6.50 13.81 -14.89
N GLY A 86 5.86 12.64 -15.00
CA GLY A 86 5.98 11.56 -14.02
C GLY A 86 7.11 10.57 -14.36
N TYR A 87 7.56 9.83 -13.36
CA TYR A 87 8.62 8.83 -13.49
C TYR A 87 8.16 7.49 -12.90
N PHE A 88 8.46 6.41 -13.61
CA PHE A 88 8.42 5.07 -13.04
C PHE A 88 9.86 4.64 -12.71
N LEU A 89 10.08 4.12 -11.50
CA LEU A 89 11.41 3.81 -10.99
C LEU A 89 11.55 2.31 -10.78
N GLU A 90 12.62 1.74 -11.33
CA GLU A 90 13.10 0.40 -11.01
C GLU A 90 14.33 0.59 -10.11
N VAL A 91 14.23 0.15 -8.86
CA VAL A 91 15.23 0.43 -7.82
C VAL A 91 15.43 -0.77 -6.91
N ASP A 92 16.64 -0.88 -6.36
CA ASP A 92 16.90 -1.73 -5.21
C ASP A 92 16.46 -1.01 -3.93
N LEU A 93 15.65 -1.67 -3.11
CA LEU A 93 15.15 -1.13 -1.85
C LEU A 93 15.81 -1.81 -0.66
N LEU A 94 16.34 -1.01 0.25
CA LEU A 94 16.74 -1.46 1.59
C LEU A 94 15.67 -1.02 2.59
N TYR A 95 15.09 -1.98 3.32
CA TYR A 95 14.06 -1.69 4.31
C TYR A 95 14.54 -2.04 5.74
N PRO A 96 14.97 -1.04 6.54
CA PRO A 96 15.56 -1.26 7.85
C PRO A 96 14.64 -2.01 8.82
N PRO A 97 15.13 -3.05 9.54
CA PRO A 97 14.33 -3.85 10.47
C PRO A 97 13.58 -3.05 11.54
N GLU A 98 14.17 -1.96 12.02
CA GLU A 98 13.59 -1.09 13.05
C GLU A 98 12.29 -0.40 12.61
N LEU A 99 12.00 -0.34 11.30
CA LEU A 99 10.78 0.23 10.76
C LEU A 99 9.65 -0.81 10.63
N HIS A 100 9.96 -2.10 10.74
CA HIS A 100 8.99 -3.17 10.45
C HIS A 100 7.82 -3.18 11.44
N ASP A 101 8.08 -2.85 12.71
CA ASP A 101 7.04 -2.75 13.73
C ASP A 101 6.31 -1.40 13.73
N LEU A 102 6.84 -0.40 13.02
CA LEU A 102 6.27 0.96 12.95
C LEU A 102 5.32 1.15 11.76
N HIS A 103 5.48 0.36 10.70
CA HIS A 103 4.69 0.50 9.49
C HIS A 103 3.73 -0.68 9.33
N ASP A 104 2.46 -0.35 9.18
CA ASP A 104 1.42 -1.35 9.00
C ASP A 104 1.37 -1.91 7.56
N PHE A 105 1.86 -1.17 6.55
CA PHE A 105 1.72 -1.57 5.14
C PHE A 105 3.02 -2.08 4.53
N PRO A 106 3.00 -3.19 3.76
CA PRO A 106 4.14 -3.59 2.96
C PRO A 106 4.37 -2.57 1.83
N LEU A 107 5.54 -1.94 1.84
CA LEU A 107 5.97 -1.05 0.76
C LEU A 107 6.51 -1.91 -0.40
N ALA A 108 6.15 -1.56 -1.63
CA ALA A 108 6.58 -2.25 -2.86
C ALA A 108 6.24 -3.76 -2.93
N PRO A 109 4.95 -4.14 -2.99
CA PRO A 109 4.54 -5.54 -3.08
C PRO A 109 4.94 -6.19 -4.41
N ASP A 110 5.53 -7.38 -4.34
CA ASP A 110 5.89 -8.18 -5.50
C ASP A 110 4.77 -9.16 -5.92
N HIS A 111 4.67 -9.43 -7.22
CA HIS A 111 3.74 -10.42 -7.76
C HIS A 111 4.35 -11.81 -7.70
N THR A 112 4.07 -12.53 -6.61
CA THR A 112 4.62 -13.87 -6.37
C THR A 112 3.52 -14.89 -6.06
N VAL A 113 3.78 -16.14 -6.42
CA VAL A 113 2.91 -17.26 -6.08
C VAL A 113 3.25 -17.73 -4.67
N ILE A 114 2.31 -17.55 -3.74
CA ILE A 114 2.46 -17.97 -2.35
C ILE A 114 2.58 -19.49 -2.28
N GLN A 115 3.73 -19.95 -1.80
CA GLN A 115 4.00 -21.36 -1.56
C GLN A 115 3.41 -21.82 -0.22
N PHE A 116 3.11 -23.11 -0.10
CA PHE A 116 2.49 -23.65 1.11
C PHE A 116 3.33 -23.42 2.38
N ASP A 117 4.66 -23.47 2.27
CA ASP A 117 5.59 -23.23 3.36
C ASP A 117 5.59 -21.77 3.85
N MET A 118 5.25 -20.80 2.99
CA MET A 118 5.08 -19.38 3.34
C MET A 118 3.81 -19.10 4.16
N LEU A 119 2.86 -20.03 4.18
CA LEU A 119 1.63 -19.87 4.95
C LEU A 119 1.90 -19.88 6.46
N SER A 120 1.16 -19.05 7.20
CA SER A 120 1.21 -19.05 8.65
C SER A 120 0.74 -20.40 9.23
N ARG A 121 1.14 -20.71 10.46
CA ARG A 121 0.74 -21.95 11.16
C ARG A 121 -0.79 -22.13 11.25
N TYR A 122 -1.56 -21.04 11.23
CA TYR A 122 -3.02 -21.08 11.27
C TYR A 122 -3.61 -21.44 9.92
N GLN A 123 -3.06 -20.88 8.84
CA GLN A 123 -3.52 -21.17 7.47
C GLN A 123 -3.21 -22.63 7.06
N LYS A 124 -2.14 -23.22 7.62
CA LYS A 124 -1.76 -24.62 7.35
C LYS A 124 -2.62 -25.68 8.06
N LYS A 125 -3.48 -25.28 9.00
CA LYS A 125 -4.27 -26.21 9.84
C LYS A 125 -5.71 -26.43 9.37
N ASN A 126 -6.14 -25.68 8.35
CA ASN A 126 -7.44 -25.83 7.69
C ASN A 126 -7.25 -26.53 6.35
#